data_AF-A0A538L995-F1
#
_entry.id   AF-A0A538L995-F1
#
_cell.length_a   1.000
_cell.length_b   1.000
_cell.length_c   1.000
_cell.angle_alpha   90.00
_cell.angle_beta   90.00
_cell.angle_gamma   90.00
#
_symmetry.space_group_name_H-M   'P 1'
#
loop_
_entity.id
_entity.type
_entity.pdbx_description
1 polymer ?
#
loop_
_entity_poly.entity_id
_entity_poly.type
_entity_poly.pdbx_seq_one_letter_code
_entity_poly.pdbx_strand_id
1 'polypeptide(L)'
;MSEDLPVDILPASNEEYCPPPPSREQIGIMRLANEETERWRRKFRMSRAQFVRTSAAMAIGFWAIDVIRPGLFGHYGSIAGASPRTTAACDLEYAAGRGLETIRNLPGEFIFDVQSHHVDPHGMWRVTNPAIEAFFAAVWPQASPALGDKPGIGPGGKLRGGGAGEIDPIENLGRFHYLKVVFLDSATTSAVLSVVPTSPDTNNPLPIKEAVKTIETTNRLAKSRRTVMHAFVMPNRGSTGTINPGPHPRPLYLDEELDLMMERAHLYHDKLRGWKTYCAWGDVPYASGWFLDSDVGMEFIHQVRNVSRKFPQIPPVIATHKGFALPGFDQRAATPRDIGPAAKANRDIRFLVYHSGYDIGDHQAPYRGDAKARSDTNTVDGLIKSLRENHYDAHHFRKKGHHFGNVPNVWAELGSVWRSVMDDPDQAAHLLGKLITYVGPKRIAWGTDSLWYGSPQKEIIALRRFQFTQRGKELYHLPHGLEGDVENPTRKAPHPSRTIRNAIFGRNAARAYNFDPDKRVHEIHCDAVQHLRDNGYLDSPAGGAREAAPLRTNQIPGPRTRREVLKSLTDSPWSP
;
A
#
# COMPACT_ATOMS: atom_id res chain seq x y z
N MET A 1 14.91 -12.58 -19.97
CA MET A 1 14.47 -11.34 -19.28
C MET A 1 12.99 -11.16 -19.54
N SER A 2 12.19 -10.65 -18.59
CA SER A 2 10.75 -10.41 -18.82
C SER A 2 10.50 -9.45 -19.99
N GLU A 3 9.42 -9.70 -20.73
CA GLU A 3 8.90 -8.92 -21.85
C GLU A 3 7.50 -8.34 -21.56
N ASP A 4 7.11 -8.36 -20.28
CA ASP A 4 5.81 -7.90 -19.81
C ASP A 4 5.73 -6.37 -19.84
N LEU A 5 4.50 -5.85 -19.93
CA LEU A 5 4.27 -4.41 -19.92
C LEU A 5 4.57 -3.82 -18.53
N PRO A 6 5.15 -2.61 -18.47
CA PRO A 6 5.51 -1.97 -17.21
C PRO A 6 4.33 -1.46 -16.39
N VAL A 7 3.22 -1.16 -17.06
CA VAL A 7 1.93 -0.81 -16.44
C VAL A 7 0.99 -1.97 -16.72
N ASP A 8 0.88 -2.84 -15.74
CA ASP A 8 -0.13 -3.89 -15.72
C ASP A 8 -1.23 -3.49 -14.74
N ILE A 9 -2.44 -3.45 -15.27
CA ILE A 9 -3.67 -3.03 -14.58
C ILE A 9 -4.70 -4.15 -14.51
N LEU A 10 -4.36 -5.36 -14.95
CA LEU A 10 -5.28 -6.47 -14.85
C LEU A 10 -5.48 -6.82 -13.37
N PRO A 11 -6.70 -7.17 -12.94
CA PRO A 11 -6.96 -7.60 -11.58
C PRO A 11 -5.98 -8.69 -11.17
N ALA A 12 -5.33 -8.47 -10.04
CA ALA A 12 -4.37 -9.40 -9.45
C ALA A 12 -4.51 -9.31 -7.94
N SER A 13 -4.53 -10.47 -7.29
CA SER A 13 -4.59 -10.57 -5.84
C SER A 13 -3.24 -10.24 -5.19
N ASN A 14 -3.25 -9.67 -3.97
CA ASN A 14 -2.14 -9.68 -2.98
C ASN A 14 -2.29 -10.91 -2.07
N GLU A 15 -3.05 -11.89 -2.53
CA GLU A 15 -3.24 -13.19 -1.89
C GLU A 15 -4.09 -13.13 -0.61
N GLU A 16 -4.62 -11.94 -0.32
CA GLU A 16 -5.66 -11.67 0.67
C GLU A 16 -7.09 -11.92 0.15
N TYR A 17 -7.27 -12.00 -1.18
CA TYR A 17 -8.60 -12.12 -1.79
C TYR A 17 -8.63 -12.81 -3.16
N CYS A 18 -9.82 -13.16 -3.64
CA CYS A 18 -10.00 -13.61 -5.03
C CYS A 18 -10.17 -12.39 -5.97
N PRO A 19 -9.30 -12.19 -6.97
CA PRO A 19 -9.42 -11.04 -7.83
C PRO A 19 -10.64 -11.18 -8.75
N PRO A 20 -11.36 -10.07 -9.04
CA PRO A 20 -12.47 -10.08 -9.97
C PRO A 20 -11.98 -10.36 -11.41
N PRO A 21 -12.86 -10.82 -12.32
CA PRO A 21 -12.50 -10.94 -13.73
C PRO A 21 -12.14 -9.57 -14.32
N PRO A 22 -11.19 -9.49 -15.28
CA PRO A 22 -10.86 -8.25 -15.94
C PRO A 22 -12.06 -7.69 -16.72
N SER A 23 -12.26 -6.38 -16.60
CA SER A 23 -13.24 -5.63 -17.39
C SER A 23 -12.84 -5.53 -18.87
N ARG A 24 -13.80 -5.21 -19.76
CA ARG A 24 -13.52 -5.02 -21.19
C ARG A 24 -12.55 -3.87 -21.41
N GLU A 25 -12.68 -2.82 -20.61
CA GLU A 25 -11.83 -1.64 -20.61
C GLU A 25 -10.40 -2.00 -20.22
N GLN A 26 -10.21 -2.77 -19.14
CA GLN A 26 -8.88 -3.24 -18.72
C GLN A 26 -8.18 -4.07 -19.81
N ILE A 27 -8.90 -4.99 -20.45
CA ILE A 27 -8.37 -5.76 -21.58
C ILE A 27 -8.02 -4.83 -22.75
N GLY A 28 -8.87 -3.85 -23.04
CA GLY A 28 -8.65 -2.85 -24.07
C GLY A 28 -7.39 -2.01 -23.84
N ILE A 29 -7.16 -1.58 -22.59
CA ILE A 29 -5.97 -0.83 -22.17
C ILE A 29 -4.71 -1.67 -22.39
N MET A 30 -4.70 -2.91 -21.90
CA MET A 30 -3.53 -3.79 -22.05
C MET A 30 -3.22 -4.10 -23.52
N ARG A 31 -4.26 -4.30 -24.34
CA ARG A 31 -4.11 -4.50 -25.79
C ARG A 31 -3.50 -3.27 -26.47
N LEU A 32 -4.05 -2.08 -26.21
CA LEU A 32 -3.59 -0.82 -26.79
C LEU A 32 -2.14 -0.51 -26.38
N ALA A 33 -1.82 -0.65 -25.10
CA ALA A 33 -0.46 -0.47 -24.59
C ALA A 33 0.53 -1.44 -25.23
N ASN A 34 0.10 -2.69 -25.47
CA ASN A 34 0.93 -3.70 -26.11
C ASN A 34 1.19 -3.40 -27.59
N GLU A 35 0.16 -2.99 -28.34
CA GLU A 35 0.25 -2.62 -29.76
C GLU A 35 1.18 -1.42 -29.97
N GLU A 36 1.04 -0.37 -29.15
CA GLU A 36 1.93 0.79 -29.23
C GLU A 36 3.35 0.46 -28.77
N THR A 37 3.51 -0.34 -27.72
CA THR A 37 4.83 -0.88 -27.31
C THR A 37 5.52 -1.59 -28.48
N GLU A 38 4.80 -2.42 -29.22
CA GLU A 38 5.31 -3.16 -30.39
C GLU A 38 5.72 -2.22 -31.53
N ARG A 39 4.92 -1.20 -31.80
CA ARG A 39 5.20 -0.18 -32.81
C ARG A 39 6.48 0.60 -32.48
N TRP A 40 6.59 1.08 -31.25
CA TRP A 40 7.71 1.93 -30.83
C TRP A 40 9.02 1.17 -30.69
N ARG A 41 9.01 -0.05 -30.15
CA ARG A 41 10.24 -0.85 -30.07
C ARG A 41 10.84 -1.10 -31.46
N ARG A 42 10.01 -1.32 -32.49
CA ARG A 42 10.47 -1.51 -33.88
C ARG A 42 11.06 -0.23 -34.45
N LYS A 43 10.40 0.91 -34.22
CA LYS A 43 10.89 2.24 -34.64
C LYS A 43 12.25 2.57 -34.03
N PHE A 44 12.46 2.26 -32.74
CA PHE A 44 13.73 2.47 -32.04
C PHE A 44 14.74 1.33 -32.19
N ARG A 45 14.43 0.29 -32.97
CA ARG A 45 15.29 -0.89 -33.17
C ARG A 45 15.71 -1.58 -31.86
N MET A 46 14.80 -1.62 -30.89
CA MET A 46 14.99 -2.29 -29.60
C MET A 46 14.31 -3.66 -29.59
N SER A 47 14.92 -4.62 -28.89
CA SER A 47 14.21 -5.84 -28.50
C SER A 47 13.04 -5.48 -27.57
N ARG A 48 12.02 -6.35 -27.51
CA ARG A 48 10.89 -6.14 -26.60
C ARG A 48 11.35 -6.03 -25.15
N ALA A 49 12.22 -6.94 -24.72
CA ALA A 49 12.85 -6.90 -23.41
C ALA A 49 13.54 -5.54 -23.13
N GLN A 50 14.27 -4.96 -24.06
CA GLN A 50 14.89 -3.64 -23.85
C GLN A 50 13.84 -2.53 -23.74
N PHE A 51 12.85 -2.52 -24.64
CA PHE A 51 11.91 -1.41 -24.72
C PHE A 51 10.97 -1.32 -23.52
N VAL A 52 10.43 -2.45 -23.02
CA VAL A 52 9.53 -2.46 -21.85
C VAL A 52 10.19 -1.95 -20.56
N ARG A 53 11.52 -1.80 -20.58
CA ARG A 53 12.32 -1.26 -19.47
C ARG A 53 12.61 0.24 -19.60
N THR A 54 12.02 0.91 -20.56
CA THR A 54 12.19 2.36 -20.78
C THR A 54 11.07 3.16 -20.13
N SER A 55 11.36 4.42 -19.80
CA SER A 55 10.35 5.41 -19.39
C SER A 55 9.25 5.58 -20.44
N ALA A 56 9.58 5.41 -21.73
CA ALA A 56 8.60 5.48 -22.82
C ALA A 56 7.55 4.37 -22.71
N ALA A 57 7.94 3.13 -22.40
CA ALA A 57 6.98 2.04 -22.21
C ALA A 57 6.06 2.28 -21.00
N MET A 58 6.59 2.84 -19.90
CA MET A 58 5.79 3.23 -18.75
C MET A 58 4.77 4.33 -19.11
N ALA A 59 5.21 5.35 -19.86
CA ALA A 59 4.35 6.42 -20.34
C ALA A 59 3.23 5.91 -21.27
N ILE A 60 3.54 4.96 -22.17
CA ILE A 60 2.54 4.30 -23.04
C ILE A 60 1.45 3.61 -22.20
N GLY A 61 1.83 2.96 -21.10
CA GLY A 61 0.88 2.31 -20.21
C GLY A 61 -0.17 3.27 -19.62
N PHE A 62 0.28 4.38 -19.03
CA PHE A 62 -0.64 5.40 -18.49
C PHE A 62 -1.41 6.16 -19.56
N TRP A 63 -0.80 6.38 -20.72
CA TRP A 63 -1.50 6.93 -21.89
C TRP A 63 -2.65 6.03 -22.34
N ALA A 64 -2.44 4.71 -22.39
CA ALA A 64 -3.48 3.78 -22.79
C ALA A 64 -4.67 3.79 -21.82
N ILE A 65 -4.42 4.01 -20.52
CA ILE A 65 -5.49 4.23 -19.53
C ILE A 65 -6.33 5.45 -19.91
N ASP A 66 -5.69 6.62 -20.09
CA ASP A 66 -6.37 7.86 -20.45
C ASP A 66 -7.16 7.73 -21.77
N VAL A 67 -6.64 7.00 -22.77
CA VAL A 67 -7.33 6.80 -24.06
C VAL A 67 -8.58 5.94 -23.94
N ILE A 68 -8.53 4.83 -23.20
CA ILE A 68 -9.67 3.92 -23.07
C ILE A 68 -10.67 4.40 -22.01
N ARG A 69 -10.18 5.06 -20.95
CA ARG A 69 -10.95 5.68 -19.88
C ARG A 69 -10.65 7.17 -19.81
N PRO A 70 -11.19 7.98 -20.74
CA PRO A 70 -11.04 9.43 -20.67
C PRO A 70 -11.78 9.95 -19.45
N GLY A 71 -11.04 10.26 -18.39
CA GLY A 71 -11.62 10.66 -17.12
C GLY A 71 -12.29 12.04 -17.17
N LEU A 72 -13.46 12.15 -16.55
CA LEU A 72 -14.19 13.40 -16.37
C LEU A 72 -13.63 14.22 -15.20
N PHE A 73 -13.04 13.56 -14.20
CA PHE A 73 -12.58 14.13 -12.94
C PHE A 73 -11.06 13.97 -12.72
N GLY A 74 -10.42 12.97 -13.34
CA GLY A 74 -8.97 12.78 -13.30
C GLY A 74 -8.36 12.40 -14.66
N HIS A 75 -7.03 12.43 -14.76
CA HIS A 75 -6.25 11.90 -15.89
C HIS A 75 -4.78 11.69 -15.50
N TYR A 76 -4.00 10.95 -16.31
CA TYR A 76 -2.56 10.70 -16.13
C TYR A 76 -1.65 11.55 -17.04
N GLY A 77 -2.23 12.57 -17.66
CA GLY A 77 -1.50 13.66 -18.30
C GLY A 77 -1.43 13.60 -19.82
N SER A 78 -2.06 12.62 -20.48
CA SER A 78 -2.04 12.58 -21.96
C SER A 78 -3.11 13.44 -22.63
N ILE A 79 -4.20 13.80 -21.92
CA ILE A 79 -5.37 14.44 -22.53
C ILE A 79 -5.52 15.94 -22.18
N ALA A 80 -4.88 16.46 -21.13
CA ALA A 80 -5.13 17.83 -20.65
C ALA A 80 -4.03 18.86 -21.00
N GLY A 81 -3.21 18.62 -22.02
CA GLY A 81 -2.15 19.56 -22.40
C GLY A 81 -1.34 19.23 -23.65
N ALA A 82 -1.28 17.96 -24.06
CA ALA A 82 -0.88 17.60 -25.41
C ALA A 82 -2.08 17.87 -26.33
N SER A 83 -1.95 18.88 -27.19
CA SER A 83 -2.86 19.31 -28.26
C SER A 83 -4.20 18.56 -28.38
N PRO A 84 -5.38 19.24 -28.31
CA PRO A 84 -6.70 18.63 -28.56
C PRO A 84 -6.90 18.12 -30.00
N ARG A 85 -5.83 17.94 -30.78
CA ARG A 85 -5.84 17.47 -32.17
C ARG A 85 -5.41 16.01 -32.35
N THR A 86 -4.75 15.36 -31.39
CA THR A 86 -4.21 14.01 -31.62
C THR A 86 -4.12 13.14 -30.35
N THR A 87 -4.50 11.87 -30.48
CA THR A 87 -4.28 10.80 -29.47
C THR A 87 -2.98 10.04 -29.72
N ALA A 88 -2.07 10.55 -30.56
CA ALA A 88 -0.92 9.77 -30.98
C ALA A 88 0.08 9.62 -29.83
N ALA A 89 0.57 8.40 -29.60
CA ALA A 89 1.63 8.13 -28.64
C ALA A 89 2.94 8.91 -28.94
N CYS A 90 3.09 9.48 -30.15
CA CYS A 90 4.20 10.35 -30.54
C CYS A 90 4.12 11.73 -29.87
N ASP A 91 2.91 12.16 -29.51
CA ASP A 91 2.61 13.43 -28.85
C ASP A 91 2.56 13.28 -27.33
N LEU A 92 2.89 12.06 -26.83
CA LEU A 92 3.50 11.91 -25.52
C LEU A 92 4.83 12.64 -25.60
N GLU A 93 4.78 13.98 -25.49
CA GLU A 93 5.92 14.73 -25.00
C GLU A 93 6.45 13.90 -23.84
N TYR A 94 7.73 13.57 -23.95
CA TYR A 94 8.52 12.82 -22.98
C TYR A 94 8.56 13.62 -21.67
N ALA A 95 7.41 13.74 -21.01
CA ALA A 95 7.04 14.68 -19.96
C ALA A 95 7.97 15.90 -19.88
N ALA A 96 8.18 16.66 -20.97
CA ALA A 96 9.07 17.82 -21.05
C ALA A 96 10.35 17.77 -20.16
N GLY A 97 11.09 16.65 -20.13
CA GLY A 97 12.32 16.56 -19.32
C GLY A 97 12.13 16.58 -17.79
N ARG A 98 10.92 16.30 -17.27
CA ARG A 98 10.65 16.22 -15.81
C ARG A 98 11.00 14.88 -15.17
N GLY A 99 11.24 13.84 -15.98
CA GLY A 99 11.69 12.52 -15.52
C GLY A 99 10.71 11.79 -14.59
N LEU A 100 9.40 11.92 -14.78
CA LEU A 100 8.40 11.37 -13.83
C LEU A 100 8.47 9.85 -13.66
N GLU A 101 8.88 9.14 -14.70
CA GLU A 101 8.97 7.69 -14.77
C GLU A 101 10.29 7.14 -14.18
N THR A 102 11.17 8.01 -13.65
CA THR A 102 12.46 7.62 -13.08
C THR A 102 12.31 6.92 -11.72
N ILE A 103 13.24 6.03 -11.39
CA ILE A 103 13.39 5.48 -10.03
C ILE A 103 13.98 6.52 -9.06
N ARG A 104 14.65 7.56 -9.57
CA ARG A 104 15.17 8.64 -8.71
C ARG A 104 14.01 9.42 -8.07
N ASN A 105 14.24 9.93 -6.85
CA ASN A 105 13.29 10.83 -6.21
C ASN A 105 13.27 12.18 -6.92
N LEU A 106 12.07 12.74 -7.11
CA LEU A 106 11.83 14.05 -7.69
C LEU A 106 12.00 15.17 -6.64
N PRO A 107 12.13 16.45 -7.04
CA PRO A 107 12.26 17.56 -6.09
C PRO A 107 11.16 17.57 -5.02
N GLY A 108 11.58 17.60 -3.75
CA GLY A 108 10.68 17.63 -2.59
C GLY A 108 10.05 16.29 -2.20
N GLU A 109 10.26 15.24 -2.99
CA GLU A 109 9.72 13.91 -2.76
C GLU A 109 10.46 13.19 -1.63
N PHE A 110 9.69 12.64 -0.71
CA PHE A 110 10.14 11.71 0.32
C PHE A 110 9.10 10.62 0.38
N ILE A 111 9.41 9.46 -0.21
CA ILE A 111 8.47 8.34 -0.27
C ILE A 111 8.67 7.50 0.99
N PHE A 112 7.69 7.56 1.88
CA PHE A 112 7.69 6.82 3.13
C PHE A 112 6.53 5.83 3.11
N ASP A 113 6.85 4.59 2.78
CA ASP A 113 5.89 3.51 2.66
C ASP A 113 5.59 2.90 4.04
N VAL A 114 4.40 3.17 4.58
CA VAL A 114 4.04 2.75 5.94
C VAL A 114 3.35 1.39 6.03
N GLN A 115 3.17 0.72 4.90
CA GLN A 115 2.54 -0.59 4.81
C GLN A 115 3.34 -1.45 3.83
N SER A 116 4.42 -2.02 4.34
CA SER A 116 5.23 -2.99 3.61
C SER A 116 5.29 -4.31 4.40
N HIS A 117 5.45 -5.43 3.71
CA HIS A 117 5.44 -6.76 4.31
C HIS A 117 6.59 -7.61 3.76
N HIS A 118 7.01 -8.61 4.54
CA HIS A 118 7.77 -9.78 4.09
C HIS A 118 7.52 -10.93 5.06
N VAL A 119 7.90 -12.15 4.71
CA VAL A 119 7.82 -13.32 5.61
C VAL A 119 9.22 -13.86 5.89
N ASP A 120 9.34 -14.71 6.91
CA ASP A 120 10.52 -15.53 7.19
C ASP A 120 10.39 -16.87 6.42
N PRO A 121 11.15 -17.08 5.33
CA PRO A 121 11.08 -18.32 4.56
C PRO A 121 11.52 -19.54 5.36
N HIS A 122 12.29 -19.36 6.43
CA HIS A 122 12.81 -20.45 7.26
C HIS A 122 12.14 -20.50 8.63
N GLY A 123 11.04 -19.75 8.82
CA GLY A 123 10.40 -19.61 10.11
C GLY A 123 9.66 -20.87 10.57
N MET A 124 9.62 -21.07 11.89
CA MET A 124 8.92 -22.21 12.51
C MET A 124 7.41 -22.23 12.22
N TRP A 125 6.82 -21.09 11.87
CA TRP A 125 5.41 -20.97 11.49
C TRP A 125 5.03 -21.92 10.35
N ARG A 126 5.98 -22.29 9.48
CA ARG A 126 5.77 -23.27 8.41
C ARG A 126 5.40 -24.66 8.94
N VAL A 127 5.85 -24.98 10.15
CA VAL A 127 5.59 -26.25 10.82
C VAL A 127 4.49 -26.10 11.87
N THR A 128 4.52 -25.01 12.64
CA THR A 128 3.59 -24.81 13.77
C THR A 128 2.23 -24.29 13.34
N ASN A 129 2.11 -23.80 12.09
CA ASN A 129 0.84 -23.34 11.52
C ASN A 129 0.68 -23.82 10.06
N PRO A 130 0.41 -25.12 9.85
CA PRO A 130 0.31 -25.70 8.51
C PRO A 130 -0.86 -25.11 7.69
N ALA A 131 -1.88 -24.54 8.34
CA ALA A 131 -2.95 -23.84 7.63
C ALA A 131 -2.46 -22.53 6.99
N ILE A 132 -1.64 -21.75 7.71
CA ILE A 132 -1.00 -20.55 7.16
C ILE A 132 0.07 -20.93 6.15
N GLU A 133 0.86 -21.98 6.38
CA GLU A 133 1.83 -22.48 5.40
C GLU A 133 1.16 -22.95 4.10
N ALA A 134 0.11 -23.75 4.18
CA ALA A 134 -0.67 -24.17 3.02
C ALA A 134 -1.31 -22.97 2.31
N PHE A 135 -1.76 -21.95 3.06
CA PHE A 135 -2.26 -20.70 2.48
C PHE A 135 -1.16 -19.98 1.68
N PHE A 136 0.04 -19.80 2.26
CA PHE A 136 1.20 -19.22 1.55
C PHE A 136 1.74 -20.12 0.41
N ALA A 137 1.66 -21.45 0.51
CA ALA A 137 2.20 -22.35 -0.52
C ALA A 137 1.21 -22.58 -1.68
N ALA A 138 -0.09 -22.62 -1.41
CA ALA A 138 -1.11 -22.93 -2.40
C ALA A 138 -1.75 -21.69 -3.04
N VAL A 139 -1.89 -20.58 -2.31
CA VAL A 139 -2.61 -19.39 -2.78
C VAL A 139 -1.66 -18.29 -3.26
N TRP A 140 -0.40 -18.31 -2.82
CA TRP A 140 0.58 -17.24 -3.01
C TRP A 140 1.46 -17.46 -4.25
N PRO A 141 1.15 -16.93 -5.45
CA PRO A 141 1.96 -17.02 -6.65
C PRO A 141 3.45 -16.93 -6.42
N GLN A 142 3.92 -15.88 -5.73
CA GLN A 142 5.36 -15.69 -5.52
C GLN A 142 5.97 -16.87 -4.77
N ALA A 143 5.18 -17.49 -3.89
CA ALA A 143 5.57 -18.60 -3.05
C ALA A 143 4.93 -19.95 -3.43
N SER A 144 4.36 -20.07 -4.64
CA SER A 144 3.61 -21.25 -5.07
C SER A 144 4.40 -22.05 -6.10
N PRO A 145 4.87 -23.27 -5.73
CA PRO A 145 5.48 -24.22 -6.67
C PRO A 145 4.53 -24.60 -7.82
N ALA A 146 3.21 -24.52 -7.60
CA ALA A 146 2.18 -24.86 -8.58
C ALA A 146 1.98 -23.77 -9.66
N LEU A 147 2.40 -22.53 -9.38
CA LEU A 147 2.28 -21.38 -10.29
C LEU A 147 3.64 -20.98 -10.92
N GLY A 148 4.69 -21.80 -10.75
CA GLY A 148 6.12 -21.51 -10.96
C GLY A 148 6.65 -21.11 -12.36
N ASP A 149 5.81 -20.73 -13.33
CA ASP A 149 6.29 -20.14 -14.60
C ASP A 149 6.51 -18.62 -14.48
N LYS A 150 7.20 -18.01 -15.46
CA LYS A 150 7.26 -16.54 -15.61
C LYS A 150 5.87 -16.00 -16.01
N PRO A 151 5.43 -14.85 -15.47
CA PRO A 151 4.24 -14.14 -15.95
C PRO A 151 4.25 -14.04 -17.48
N GLY A 152 3.15 -14.37 -18.15
CA GLY A 152 3.01 -14.25 -19.60
C GLY A 152 1.74 -14.86 -20.17
N ILE A 153 1.48 -14.68 -21.47
CA ILE A 153 0.40 -15.37 -22.17
C ILE A 153 1.00 -16.63 -22.82
N GLY A 154 0.61 -17.80 -22.33
CA GLY A 154 0.97 -19.09 -22.90
C GLY A 154 0.18 -19.42 -24.19
N PRO A 155 0.51 -20.54 -24.85
CA PRO A 155 -0.22 -21.01 -26.03
C PRO A 155 -1.72 -21.13 -25.73
N GLY A 156 -2.57 -20.56 -26.60
CA GLY A 156 -4.03 -20.60 -26.46
C GLY A 156 -4.64 -19.52 -25.54
N GLY A 157 -3.92 -18.44 -25.24
CA GLY A 157 -4.47 -17.31 -24.48
C GLY A 157 -4.59 -17.55 -22.97
N LYS A 158 -4.04 -18.66 -22.47
CA LYS A 158 -3.96 -18.95 -21.03
C LYS A 158 -2.83 -18.14 -20.41
N LEU A 159 -3.13 -17.43 -19.33
CA LEU A 159 -2.12 -16.75 -18.53
C LEU A 159 -1.21 -17.79 -17.86
N ARG A 160 0.09 -17.52 -17.83
CA ARG A 160 1.14 -18.29 -17.16
C ARG A 160 1.77 -17.44 -16.07
N GLY A 161 2.22 -18.10 -15.02
CA GLY A 161 3.30 -17.66 -14.14
C GLY A 161 2.92 -16.90 -12.87
N GLY A 162 3.67 -17.19 -11.81
CA GLY A 162 3.41 -16.75 -10.45
C GLY A 162 4.62 -16.89 -9.54
N GLY A 163 5.41 -17.97 -9.66
CA GLY A 163 6.46 -18.33 -8.69
C GLY A 163 7.89 -18.47 -9.24
N ALA A 164 8.24 -17.82 -10.35
CA ALA A 164 9.56 -18.00 -10.95
C ALA A 164 10.65 -17.16 -10.24
N GLY A 165 11.69 -17.83 -9.72
CA GLY A 165 12.94 -17.16 -9.34
C GLY A 165 13.85 -18.00 -8.44
N GLU A 166 13.27 -18.61 -7.41
CA GLU A 166 13.96 -19.29 -6.31
C GLU A 166 13.56 -20.78 -6.24
N ILE A 167 14.43 -21.62 -5.67
CA ILE A 167 14.16 -23.07 -5.49
C ILE A 167 13.05 -23.30 -4.47
N ASP A 168 13.06 -22.53 -3.37
CA ASP A 168 11.92 -22.40 -2.47
C ASP A 168 11.18 -21.11 -2.84
N PRO A 169 9.96 -21.19 -3.41
CA PRO A 169 9.23 -20.01 -3.81
C PRO A 169 8.95 -19.03 -2.66
N ILE A 170 8.87 -19.47 -1.38
CA ILE A 170 8.66 -18.55 -0.24
C ILE A 170 9.82 -17.54 -0.13
N GLU A 171 11.00 -17.84 -0.65
CA GLU A 171 12.14 -16.90 -0.71
C GLU A 171 11.84 -15.63 -1.52
N ASN A 172 10.91 -15.69 -2.48
CA ASN A 172 10.44 -14.49 -3.19
C ASN A 172 9.74 -13.50 -2.24
N LEU A 173 9.33 -13.94 -1.05
CA LEU A 173 8.76 -13.10 -0.01
C LEU A 173 9.74 -12.84 1.14
N GLY A 174 10.99 -13.28 1.00
CA GLY A 174 12.02 -13.12 2.02
C GLY A 174 12.59 -11.70 2.09
N ARG A 175 13.37 -11.45 3.14
CA ARG A 175 14.05 -10.16 3.40
C ARG A 175 14.80 -9.61 2.18
N PHE A 176 15.52 -10.45 1.44
CA PHE A 176 16.38 -9.98 0.35
C PHE A 176 15.57 -9.53 -0.86
N HIS A 177 14.50 -10.25 -1.18
CA HIS A 177 13.56 -9.84 -2.21
C HIS A 177 12.86 -8.53 -1.82
N TYR A 178 12.39 -8.45 -0.57
CA TYR A 178 11.84 -7.21 0.01
C TYR A 178 12.79 -6.01 -0.17
N LEU A 179 14.06 -6.16 0.22
CA LEU A 179 15.06 -5.10 0.10
C LEU A 179 15.26 -4.64 -1.35
N LYS A 180 15.33 -5.58 -2.28
CA LYS A 180 15.47 -5.30 -3.71
C LYS A 180 14.25 -4.56 -4.24
N VAL A 181 13.05 -5.10 -4.01
CA VAL A 181 11.79 -4.58 -4.54
C VAL A 181 11.47 -3.19 -3.99
N VAL A 182 11.64 -3.00 -2.68
CA VAL A 182 11.32 -1.74 -2.02
C VAL A 182 12.39 -0.68 -2.32
N PHE A 183 13.68 -0.98 -2.16
CA PHE A 183 14.70 0.08 -2.19
C PHE A 183 15.50 0.20 -3.49
N LEU A 184 15.57 -0.85 -4.31
CA LEU A 184 16.33 -0.85 -5.57
C LEU A 184 15.42 -0.72 -6.80
N ASP A 185 14.29 -1.42 -6.81
CA ASP A 185 13.35 -1.43 -7.93
C ASP A 185 12.31 -0.31 -7.86
N SER A 186 12.37 0.54 -6.83
CA SER A 186 11.41 1.63 -6.64
C SER A 186 12.05 2.90 -6.07
N ALA A 187 11.31 4.00 -6.18
CA ALA A 187 11.69 5.28 -5.62
C ALA A 187 11.49 5.39 -4.09
N THR A 188 11.06 4.32 -3.40
CA THR A 188 10.85 4.34 -1.95
C THR A 188 12.11 4.77 -1.19
N THR A 189 11.96 5.82 -0.38
CA THR A 189 13.06 6.40 0.40
C THR A 189 13.18 5.71 1.76
N SER A 190 12.06 5.45 2.42
CA SER A 190 11.99 4.78 3.71
C SER A 190 10.74 3.92 3.79
N ALA A 191 10.75 2.92 4.68
CA ALA A 191 9.61 2.02 4.86
C ALA A 191 9.36 1.67 6.33
N VAL A 192 8.11 1.32 6.63
CA VAL A 192 7.72 0.65 7.87
C VAL A 192 7.44 -0.81 7.53
N LEU A 193 8.23 -1.71 8.10
CA LEU A 193 7.96 -3.14 8.05
C LEU A 193 6.78 -3.44 8.97
N SER A 194 5.64 -3.74 8.36
CA SER A 194 4.42 -4.19 9.02
C SER A 194 4.35 -5.71 8.99
N VAL A 195 3.44 -6.26 9.79
CA VAL A 195 3.34 -7.69 10.13
C VAL A 195 1.95 -8.20 9.76
N VAL A 196 1.89 -9.46 9.34
CA VAL A 196 0.65 -10.21 9.09
C VAL A 196 0.08 -10.78 10.40
N PRO A 197 -1.22 -11.09 10.49
CA PRO A 197 -1.85 -11.46 11.75
C PRO A 197 -1.61 -12.93 12.11
N THR A 198 -0.82 -13.17 13.14
CA THR A 198 -0.83 -14.44 13.90
C THR A 198 -0.21 -14.21 15.28
N SER A 199 -0.85 -14.75 16.32
CA SER A 199 -0.32 -14.83 17.68
C SER A 199 -0.48 -16.28 18.17
N PRO A 200 0.42 -16.82 19.03
CA PRO A 200 1.65 -16.20 19.53
C PRO A 200 2.71 -15.99 18.43
N ASP A 201 3.75 -15.20 18.73
CA ASP A 201 4.81 -14.79 17.79
C ASP A 201 5.51 -15.97 17.09
N THR A 202 5.58 -17.13 17.74
CA THR A 202 6.15 -18.37 17.18
C THR A 202 5.40 -18.89 15.96
N ASN A 203 4.13 -18.52 15.81
CA ASN A 203 3.29 -18.90 14.68
C ASN A 203 3.20 -17.78 13.62
N ASN A 204 3.85 -16.63 13.86
CA ASN A 204 3.79 -15.50 12.95
C ASN A 204 4.70 -15.72 11.73
N PRO A 205 4.21 -15.50 10.50
CA PRO A 205 5.04 -15.50 9.29
C PRO A 205 6.18 -14.51 9.31
N LEU A 206 6.09 -13.44 10.10
CA LEU A 206 7.16 -12.50 10.38
C LEU A 206 7.34 -12.33 11.89
N PRO A 207 8.01 -13.27 12.57
CA PRO A 207 8.28 -13.15 14.00
C PRO A 207 9.09 -11.90 14.31
N ILE A 208 8.91 -11.30 15.49
CA ILE A 208 9.55 -10.01 15.80
C ILE A 208 11.07 -10.05 15.69
N LYS A 209 11.70 -11.19 16.00
CA LYS A 209 13.16 -11.37 15.87
C LYS A 209 13.62 -11.28 14.41
N GLU A 210 12.85 -11.83 13.46
CA GLU A 210 13.19 -11.72 12.04
C GLU A 210 12.94 -10.29 11.54
N ALA A 211 11.86 -9.64 11.98
CA ALA A 211 11.62 -8.23 11.68
C ALA A 211 12.81 -7.36 12.13
N VAL A 212 13.29 -7.55 13.38
CA VAL A 212 14.47 -6.85 13.91
C VAL A 212 15.70 -7.08 13.04
N LYS A 213 15.97 -8.34 12.65
CA LYS A 213 17.09 -8.69 11.79
C LYS A 213 16.99 -8.00 10.42
N THR A 214 15.79 -7.86 9.86
CA THR A 214 15.54 -7.07 8.64
C THR A 214 15.83 -5.59 8.82
N ILE A 215 15.35 -4.99 9.91
CA ILE A 215 15.63 -3.58 10.22
C ILE A 215 17.13 -3.33 10.37
N GLU A 216 17.83 -4.19 11.12
CA GLU A 216 19.27 -4.08 11.35
C GLU A 216 20.07 -4.29 10.07
N THR A 217 19.71 -5.30 9.27
CA THR A 217 20.35 -5.55 7.97
C THR A 217 20.20 -4.34 7.06
N THR A 218 18.98 -3.80 6.94
CA THR A 218 18.72 -2.66 6.06
C THR A 218 19.48 -1.42 6.51
N ASN A 219 19.35 -1.06 7.79
CA ASN A 219 19.94 0.17 8.31
C ASN A 219 21.47 0.09 8.40
N ARG A 220 22.04 -1.09 8.65
CA ARG A 220 23.49 -1.32 8.62
C ARG A 220 24.03 -1.23 7.19
N LEU A 221 23.34 -1.83 6.21
CA LEU A 221 23.69 -1.71 4.79
C LEU A 221 23.61 -0.25 4.34
N ALA A 222 22.54 0.45 4.70
CA ALA A 222 22.34 1.85 4.34
C ALA A 222 23.32 2.79 5.05
N LYS A 223 23.73 2.49 6.28
CA LYS A 223 24.34 3.44 7.23
C LYS A 223 23.44 4.63 7.56
N SER A 224 22.13 4.43 7.43
CA SER A 224 21.08 5.40 7.72
C SER A 224 19.84 4.65 8.23
N ARG A 225 18.88 5.35 8.83
CA ARG A 225 17.60 4.74 9.27
C ARG A 225 16.57 4.78 8.14
N ARG A 226 16.66 3.84 7.20
CA ARG A 226 15.71 3.64 6.09
C ARG A 226 14.46 2.85 6.49
N THR A 227 14.58 1.94 7.45
CA THR A 227 13.47 1.06 7.84
C THR A 227 13.25 1.11 9.34
N VAL A 228 11.98 1.07 9.74
CA VAL A 228 11.49 0.85 11.10
C VAL A 228 10.40 -0.20 11.07
N MET A 229 9.91 -0.67 12.22
CA MET A 229 8.92 -1.74 12.26
C MET A 229 7.70 -1.41 13.12
N HIS A 230 6.60 -2.09 12.83
CA HIS A 230 5.51 -2.31 13.78
C HIS A 230 5.71 -3.62 14.53
N ALA A 231 5.05 -3.74 15.69
CA ALA A 231 4.85 -5.02 16.36
C ALA A 231 3.37 -5.41 16.32
N PHE A 232 3.09 -6.70 16.10
CA PHE A 232 1.72 -7.22 16.09
C PHE A 232 1.16 -7.28 17.51
N VAL A 233 -0.12 -6.93 17.67
CA VAL A 233 -0.84 -7.11 18.93
C VAL A 233 -2.19 -7.75 18.65
N MET A 234 -2.56 -8.74 19.46
CA MET A 234 -3.85 -9.43 19.36
C MET A 234 -4.59 -9.35 20.71
N PRO A 235 -5.20 -8.20 21.06
CA PRO A 235 -5.84 -8.01 22.37
C PRO A 235 -6.97 -9.00 22.68
N ASN A 236 -7.58 -9.57 21.65
CA ASN A 236 -8.64 -10.57 21.73
C ASN A 236 -8.12 -12.02 21.84
N ARG A 237 -6.81 -12.25 22.04
CA ARG A 237 -6.27 -13.61 22.18
C ARG A 237 -6.87 -14.34 23.40
N GLY A 238 -7.29 -15.57 23.18
CA GLY A 238 -8.03 -16.40 24.13
C GLY A 238 -9.52 -16.07 24.21
N SER A 239 -10.07 -15.40 23.20
CA SER A 239 -11.52 -15.14 23.11
C SER A 239 -12.30 -16.40 22.70
N THR A 240 -13.49 -16.58 23.27
CA THR A 240 -14.40 -17.71 22.97
C THR A 240 -15.34 -17.43 21.78
N GLY A 241 -15.01 -16.47 20.92
CA GLY A 241 -15.85 -16.07 19.77
C GLY A 241 -17.06 -15.25 20.19
N THR A 242 -18.21 -15.47 19.54
CA THR A 242 -19.48 -14.81 19.88
C THR A 242 -20.15 -15.40 21.11
N ILE A 243 -19.61 -16.49 21.65
CA ILE A 243 -20.09 -17.10 22.90
C ILE A 243 -19.65 -16.18 24.04
N ASN A 244 -20.62 -15.50 24.63
CA ASN A 244 -20.45 -14.44 25.62
C ASN A 244 -20.41 -15.05 27.04
N PRO A 245 -19.25 -15.20 27.71
CA PRO A 245 -19.21 -15.63 29.12
C PRO A 245 -19.73 -14.56 30.11
N GLY A 246 -20.21 -13.40 29.65
CA GLY A 246 -20.77 -12.33 30.48
C GLY A 246 -20.98 -11.03 29.69
N PRO A 247 -21.40 -9.92 30.34
CA PRO A 247 -21.66 -8.64 29.68
C PRO A 247 -20.40 -7.96 29.13
N HIS A 248 -19.22 -8.26 29.68
CA HIS A 248 -17.92 -7.73 29.25
C HIS A 248 -16.90 -8.89 29.18
N PRO A 249 -16.91 -9.70 28.11
CA PRO A 249 -16.02 -10.85 28.00
C PRO A 249 -14.57 -10.37 27.88
N ARG A 250 -13.77 -10.59 28.92
CA ARG A 250 -12.33 -10.32 28.92
C ARG A 250 -11.60 -11.51 28.28
N PRO A 251 -10.78 -11.29 27.23
CA PRO A 251 -9.96 -12.35 26.62
C PRO A 251 -8.98 -12.96 27.62
N LEU A 252 -8.78 -14.29 27.55
CA LEU A 252 -7.96 -15.03 28.53
C LEU A 252 -6.50 -14.54 28.60
N TYR A 253 -5.95 -14.07 27.48
CA TYR A 253 -4.54 -13.68 27.38
C TYR A 253 -4.33 -12.17 27.17
N LEU A 254 -5.32 -11.33 27.49
CA LEU A 254 -5.21 -9.88 27.32
C LEU A 254 -4.02 -9.31 28.12
N ASP A 255 -3.89 -9.65 29.40
CA ASP A 255 -2.81 -9.12 30.25
C ASP A 255 -1.42 -9.52 29.70
N GLU A 256 -1.28 -10.76 29.24
CA GLU A 256 -0.06 -11.26 28.61
C GLU A 256 0.28 -10.47 27.33
N GLU A 257 -0.69 -10.18 26.48
CA GLU A 257 -0.49 -9.35 25.27
C GLU A 257 -0.08 -7.91 25.62
N LEU A 258 -0.66 -7.32 26.66
CA LEU A 258 -0.29 -5.97 27.10
C LEU A 258 1.12 -5.94 27.72
N ASP A 259 1.51 -6.96 28.47
CA ASP A 259 2.86 -7.12 29.02
C ASP A 259 3.90 -7.32 27.91
N LEU A 260 3.58 -8.12 26.89
CA LEU A 260 4.42 -8.30 25.70
C LEU A 260 4.65 -6.99 24.97
N MET A 261 3.67 -6.07 24.92
CA MET A 261 3.91 -4.73 24.36
C MET A 261 5.00 -3.97 25.14
N MET A 262 4.97 -4.04 26.47
CA MET A 262 5.96 -3.37 27.32
C MET A 262 7.35 -3.99 27.17
N GLU A 263 7.43 -5.32 27.11
CA GLU A 263 8.67 -6.06 26.89
C GLU A 263 9.30 -5.73 25.53
N ARG A 264 8.51 -5.81 24.45
CA ARG A 264 8.98 -5.50 23.09
C ARG A 264 9.42 -4.05 22.96
N ALA A 265 8.74 -3.12 23.64
CA ALA A 265 9.16 -1.74 23.71
C ALA A 265 10.51 -1.61 24.42
N HIS A 266 10.72 -2.27 25.55
CA HIS A 266 11.99 -2.26 26.26
C HIS A 266 13.15 -2.78 25.39
N LEU A 267 12.93 -3.89 24.67
CA LEU A 267 13.95 -4.52 23.84
C LEU A 267 14.25 -3.74 22.54
N TYR A 268 13.24 -3.09 21.94
CA TYR A 268 13.32 -2.61 20.56
C TYR A 268 12.89 -1.15 20.36
N HIS A 269 12.89 -0.32 21.42
CA HIS A 269 12.46 1.09 21.34
C HIS A 269 13.20 1.94 20.29
N ASP A 270 14.39 1.54 19.85
CA ASP A 270 15.16 2.22 18.82
C ASP A 270 14.63 1.96 17.39
N LYS A 271 13.94 0.83 17.18
CA LYS A 271 13.43 0.32 15.89
C LYS A 271 11.90 0.34 15.79
N LEU A 272 11.20 0.10 16.89
CA LEU A 272 9.74 0.01 16.96
C LEU A 272 9.09 1.40 16.86
N ARG A 273 8.11 1.57 15.97
CA ARG A 273 7.46 2.86 15.73
C ARG A 273 5.94 2.84 15.69
N GLY A 274 5.32 1.73 16.07
CA GLY A 274 3.87 1.62 16.18
C GLY A 274 3.40 0.18 16.39
N TRP A 275 2.09 0.03 16.58
CA TRP A 275 1.43 -1.23 16.87
C TRP A 275 0.49 -1.60 15.74
N LYS A 276 0.67 -2.79 15.19
CA LYS A 276 -0.15 -3.31 14.09
C LYS A 276 -1.25 -4.22 14.67
N THR A 277 -2.49 -4.00 14.25
CA THR A 277 -3.64 -4.79 14.67
C THR A 277 -4.52 -5.16 13.48
N TYR A 278 -5.25 -6.27 13.67
CA TYR A 278 -6.30 -6.74 12.78
C TYR A 278 -7.53 -7.01 13.65
N CYS A 279 -8.39 -6.00 13.82
CA CYS A 279 -9.56 -6.09 14.70
C CYS A 279 -10.50 -7.27 14.38
N ALA A 280 -10.53 -7.66 13.11
CA ALA A 280 -11.35 -8.76 12.61
C ALA A 280 -10.71 -10.15 12.72
N TRP A 281 -9.42 -10.23 13.04
CA TRP A 281 -8.71 -11.49 13.25
C TRP A 281 -8.84 -11.94 14.71
N GLY A 282 -8.97 -13.24 14.94
CA GLY A 282 -8.97 -13.83 16.27
C GLY A 282 -8.93 -15.36 16.26
N ASP A 283 -8.87 -15.98 17.45
CA ASP A 283 -8.67 -17.44 17.60
C ASP A 283 -9.86 -18.27 17.09
N VAL A 284 -11.06 -17.70 17.13
CA VAL A 284 -12.27 -18.32 16.56
C VAL A 284 -12.58 -17.63 15.23
N PRO A 285 -12.33 -18.31 14.08
CA PRO A 285 -12.62 -17.75 12.77
C PRO A 285 -14.05 -17.22 12.68
N TYR A 286 -14.22 -16.08 12.01
CA TYR A 286 -15.49 -15.40 11.78
C TYR A 286 -16.26 -14.90 13.02
N ALA A 287 -15.79 -15.15 14.25
CA ALA A 287 -16.60 -14.91 15.45
C ALA A 287 -15.91 -14.16 16.60
N SER A 288 -14.58 -14.01 16.56
CA SER A 288 -13.81 -13.46 17.69
C SER A 288 -13.26 -12.05 17.45
N GLY A 289 -13.81 -11.30 16.50
CA GLY A 289 -13.38 -9.92 16.24
C GLY A 289 -13.69 -8.97 17.41
N TRP A 290 -12.97 -7.85 17.48
CA TRP A 290 -13.11 -6.82 18.50
C TRP A 290 -13.11 -5.41 17.88
N PHE A 291 -13.43 -4.40 18.66
CA PHE A 291 -13.48 -3.01 18.19
C PHE A 291 -12.57 -2.13 19.04
N LEU A 292 -11.98 -1.10 18.43
CA LEU A 292 -11.14 -0.13 19.12
C LEU A 292 -11.91 0.68 20.17
N ASP A 293 -13.23 0.77 20.04
CA ASP A 293 -14.13 1.44 20.98
C ASP A 293 -14.80 0.50 22.01
N SER A 294 -14.40 -0.77 22.07
CA SER A 294 -14.82 -1.70 23.14
C SER A 294 -13.90 -1.62 24.36
N ASP A 295 -14.27 -2.27 25.48
CA ASP A 295 -13.43 -2.29 26.68
C ASP A 295 -12.02 -2.86 26.41
N VAL A 296 -11.95 -3.98 25.68
CA VAL A 296 -10.68 -4.58 25.22
C VAL A 296 -9.87 -3.59 24.37
N GLY A 297 -10.55 -2.88 23.45
CA GLY A 297 -9.88 -1.87 22.63
C GLY A 297 -9.37 -0.68 23.41
N MET A 298 -10.12 -0.22 24.41
CA MET A 298 -9.72 0.87 25.28
C MET A 298 -8.53 0.49 26.16
N GLU A 299 -8.47 -0.74 26.67
CA GLU A 299 -7.31 -1.23 27.42
C GLU A 299 -6.06 -1.31 26.54
N PHE A 300 -6.19 -1.82 25.31
CA PHE A 300 -5.09 -1.80 24.35
C PHE A 300 -4.60 -0.38 24.06
N ILE A 301 -5.51 0.57 23.79
CA ILE A 301 -5.18 1.98 23.56
C ILE A 301 -4.49 2.61 24.78
N HIS A 302 -4.96 2.28 26.00
CA HIS A 302 -4.32 2.71 27.24
C HIS A 302 -2.89 2.19 27.34
N GLN A 303 -2.64 0.94 26.94
CA GLN A 303 -1.29 0.39 26.94
C GLN A 303 -0.38 1.04 25.89
N VAL A 304 -0.89 1.36 24.69
CA VAL A 304 -0.14 2.14 23.68
C VAL A 304 0.32 3.48 24.27
N ARG A 305 -0.57 4.16 25.02
CA ARG A 305 -0.26 5.41 25.73
C ARG A 305 0.83 5.20 26.79
N ASN A 306 0.70 4.17 27.63
CA ASN A 306 1.66 3.85 28.69
C ASN A 306 3.05 3.57 28.12
N VAL A 307 3.12 2.77 27.06
CA VAL A 307 4.38 2.47 26.37
C VAL A 307 5.01 3.73 25.80
N SER A 308 4.25 4.58 25.10
CA SER A 308 4.80 5.82 24.52
C SER A 308 5.28 6.80 25.59
N ARG A 309 4.62 6.86 26.75
CA ARG A 309 5.09 7.67 27.90
C ARG A 309 6.40 7.15 28.48
N LYS A 310 6.54 5.83 28.61
CA LYS A 310 7.76 5.20 29.17
C LYS A 310 8.93 5.21 28.17
N PHE A 311 8.64 5.04 26.88
CA PHE A 311 9.61 5.02 25.79
C PHE A 311 9.23 6.09 24.74
N PRO A 312 9.57 7.38 24.97
CA PRO A 312 9.18 8.48 24.08
C PRO A 312 9.68 8.36 22.63
N GLN A 313 10.63 7.46 22.36
CA GLN A 313 11.09 7.15 21.00
C GLN A 313 10.02 6.39 20.19
N ILE A 314 9.09 5.72 20.86
CA ILE A 314 7.97 5.00 20.26
C ILE A 314 6.76 5.94 20.24
N PRO A 315 6.36 6.48 19.07
CA PRO A 315 5.15 7.29 18.98
C PRO A 315 3.91 6.42 19.25
N PRO A 316 2.81 7.02 19.74
CA PRO A 316 1.58 6.30 20.07
C PRO A 316 0.77 6.00 18.80
N VAL A 317 1.36 5.23 17.86
CA VAL A 317 0.76 4.88 16.58
C VAL A 317 0.09 3.52 16.66
N ILE A 318 -1.17 3.46 16.26
CA ILE A 318 -1.92 2.23 16.00
C ILE A 318 -2.19 2.17 14.50
N ALA A 319 -1.58 1.21 13.82
CA ALA A 319 -1.90 0.85 12.45
C ALA A 319 -2.92 -0.30 12.50
N THR A 320 -4.16 -0.06 12.08
CA THR A 320 -5.23 -1.06 12.13
C THR A 320 -5.69 -1.43 10.73
N HIS A 321 -5.86 -2.73 10.50
CA HIS A 321 -6.48 -3.23 9.27
C HIS A 321 -8.00 -3.05 9.35
N LYS A 322 -8.55 -2.22 8.46
CA LYS A 322 -10.00 -1.91 8.40
C LYS A 322 -10.56 -1.90 6.97
N GLY A 323 -9.74 -2.18 5.97
CA GLY A 323 -10.17 -2.50 4.61
C GLY A 323 -9.81 -3.94 4.25
N PHE A 324 -10.11 -4.37 3.04
CA PHE A 324 -9.92 -5.72 2.50
C PHE A 324 -10.42 -6.83 3.44
N ALA A 325 -11.70 -7.18 3.29
CA ALA A 325 -12.32 -8.26 4.04
C ALA A 325 -11.63 -9.60 3.77
N LEU A 326 -10.77 -10.05 4.68
CA LEU A 326 -10.01 -11.30 4.50
C LEU A 326 -10.86 -12.53 4.81
N PRO A 327 -10.69 -13.66 4.10
CA PRO A 327 -11.29 -14.94 4.47
C PRO A 327 -10.92 -15.34 5.91
N GLY A 328 -11.86 -15.93 6.65
CA GLY A 328 -11.65 -16.31 8.06
C GLY A 328 -11.88 -15.17 9.07
N PHE A 329 -11.98 -13.92 8.61
CA PHE A 329 -12.11 -12.77 9.51
C PHE A 329 -13.57 -12.53 9.91
N ASP A 330 -13.77 -12.02 11.13
CA ASP A 330 -15.05 -11.50 11.60
C ASP A 330 -15.37 -10.17 10.92
N GLN A 331 -16.19 -10.23 9.89
CA GLN A 331 -16.50 -9.10 9.01
C GLN A 331 -17.13 -7.91 9.76
N ARG A 332 -17.76 -8.13 10.92
CA ARG A 332 -18.31 -7.04 11.73
C ARG A 332 -17.21 -6.11 12.22
N ALA A 333 -16.09 -6.68 12.63
CA ALA A 333 -14.93 -5.98 13.19
C ALA A 333 -13.95 -5.47 12.11
N ALA A 334 -14.13 -5.87 10.85
CA ALA A 334 -13.38 -5.36 9.71
C ALA A 334 -13.80 -3.93 9.37
N THR A 335 -15.06 -3.58 9.65
CA THR A 335 -15.62 -2.26 9.35
C THR A 335 -14.90 -1.13 10.11
N PRO A 336 -14.76 0.07 9.52
CA PRO A 336 -14.12 1.22 10.16
C PRO A 336 -15.03 1.93 11.17
N ARG A 337 -16.15 1.31 11.59
CA ARG A 337 -17.21 1.96 12.39
C ARG A 337 -16.72 2.55 13.71
N ASP A 338 -15.72 1.92 14.30
CA ASP A 338 -15.13 2.23 15.60
C ASP A 338 -14.03 3.29 15.54
N ILE A 339 -13.58 3.69 14.35
CA ILE A 339 -12.49 4.68 14.20
C ILE A 339 -12.89 6.06 14.72
N GLY A 340 -14.04 6.58 14.31
CA GLY A 340 -14.58 7.87 14.76
C GLY A 340 -14.66 8.00 16.29
N PRO A 341 -15.38 7.10 17.00
CA PRO A 341 -15.49 7.19 18.46
C PRO A 341 -14.14 6.96 19.16
N ALA A 342 -13.36 5.95 18.76
CA ALA A 342 -12.06 5.67 19.39
C ALA A 342 -11.07 6.84 19.23
N ALA A 343 -10.99 7.44 18.05
CA ALA A 343 -10.10 8.57 17.78
C ALA A 343 -10.51 9.84 18.53
N LYS A 344 -11.82 10.09 18.66
CA LYS A 344 -12.37 11.23 19.40
C LYS A 344 -12.09 11.13 20.90
N ALA A 345 -12.21 9.93 21.46
CA ALA A 345 -11.94 9.65 22.87
C ALA A 345 -10.43 9.70 23.19
N ASN A 346 -9.56 9.37 22.24
CA ASN A 346 -8.12 9.20 22.45
C ASN A 346 -7.29 10.10 21.54
N ARG A 347 -7.41 11.43 21.72
CA ARG A 347 -6.77 12.42 20.83
C ARG A 347 -5.25 12.40 20.79
N ASP A 348 -4.61 11.82 21.79
CA ASP A 348 -3.16 11.66 21.89
C ASP A 348 -2.63 10.44 21.11
N ILE A 349 -3.50 9.50 20.76
CA ILE A 349 -3.18 8.30 19.97
C ILE A 349 -3.35 8.59 18.49
N ARG A 350 -2.47 8.07 17.65
CA ARG A 350 -2.43 8.28 16.20
C ARG A 350 -2.92 7.02 15.49
N PHE A 351 -4.07 7.09 14.83
CA PHE A 351 -4.66 5.95 14.12
C PHE A 351 -4.30 6.00 12.64
N LEU A 352 -3.62 4.98 12.13
CA LEU A 352 -3.46 4.72 10.71
C LEU A 352 -4.47 3.64 10.29
N VAL A 353 -5.38 4.00 9.41
CA VAL A 353 -6.45 3.12 8.91
C VAL A 353 -6.00 2.53 7.58
N TYR A 354 -5.46 1.31 7.61
CA TYR A 354 -4.94 0.65 6.41
C TYR A 354 -6.06 0.43 5.39
N HIS A 355 -5.75 0.74 4.14
CA HIS A 355 -6.66 0.72 2.99
C HIS A 355 -7.86 1.67 3.11
N SER A 356 -7.85 2.62 4.05
CA SER A 356 -8.90 3.64 4.19
C SER A 356 -10.33 3.11 4.33
N GLY A 357 -10.51 1.87 4.81
CA GLY A 357 -11.83 1.22 4.91
C GLY A 357 -12.33 0.56 3.63
N TYR A 358 -11.55 0.58 2.55
CA TYR A 358 -11.91 0.03 1.24
C TYR A 358 -12.10 -1.49 1.25
N ASP A 359 -13.00 -2.01 0.43
CA ASP A 359 -13.14 -3.44 0.17
C ASP A 359 -13.34 -3.71 -1.31
N ILE A 360 -13.18 -4.97 -1.72
CA ILE A 360 -13.23 -5.35 -3.13
C ILE A 360 -14.60 -5.07 -3.71
N GLY A 361 -14.61 -4.32 -4.80
CA GLY A 361 -15.86 -3.90 -5.47
C GLY A 361 -16.42 -2.57 -4.95
N ASP A 362 -15.78 -1.91 -3.98
CA ASP A 362 -16.14 -0.54 -3.58
C ASP A 362 -15.79 0.44 -4.71
N HIS A 363 -16.79 0.80 -5.53
CA HIS A 363 -16.61 1.77 -6.61
C HIS A 363 -16.49 3.19 -6.05
N GLN A 364 -15.39 3.87 -6.36
CA GLN A 364 -15.13 5.20 -5.80
C GLN A 364 -15.88 6.29 -6.56
N ALA A 365 -16.81 6.93 -5.87
CA ALA A 365 -17.58 8.08 -6.34
C ALA A 365 -17.51 9.24 -5.31
N PRO A 366 -18.11 10.41 -5.58
CA PRO A 366 -18.28 11.43 -4.56
C PRO A 366 -18.97 10.85 -3.32
N TYR A 367 -18.61 11.33 -2.13
CA TYR A 367 -19.18 10.83 -0.88
C TYR A 367 -20.71 10.81 -0.96
N ARG A 368 -21.31 9.65 -0.72
CA ARG A 368 -22.75 9.43 -0.98
C ARG A 368 -23.70 10.19 -0.03
N GLY A 369 -23.14 10.89 0.97
CA GLY A 369 -23.87 11.68 1.96
C GLY A 369 -24.29 10.87 3.18
N ASP A 370 -24.53 11.57 4.30
CA ASP A 370 -24.75 10.95 5.62
C ASP A 370 -26.01 10.08 5.69
N ALA A 371 -27.01 10.36 4.84
CA ALA A 371 -28.25 9.59 4.78
C ALA A 371 -28.09 8.22 4.08
N LYS A 372 -27.07 8.07 3.23
CA LYS A 372 -26.82 6.84 2.45
C LYS A 372 -25.58 6.08 2.91
N ALA A 373 -24.59 6.78 3.46
CA ALA A 373 -23.39 6.16 3.98
C ALA A 373 -23.67 5.49 5.34
N ARG A 374 -23.03 4.34 5.57
CA ARG A 374 -23.08 3.63 6.85
C ARG A 374 -21.67 3.27 7.28
N SER A 375 -21.35 3.50 8.54
CA SER A 375 -20.01 3.27 9.09
C SER A 375 -19.69 1.79 9.29
N ASP A 376 -20.72 0.95 9.43
CA ASP A 376 -20.68 -0.52 9.48
C ASP A 376 -20.49 -1.20 8.12
N THR A 377 -19.96 -0.47 7.13
CA THR A 377 -19.63 -1.02 5.82
C THR A 377 -18.14 -0.93 5.58
N ASN A 378 -17.56 -1.96 4.94
CA ASN A 378 -16.19 -1.94 4.48
C ASN A 378 -16.09 -1.10 3.18
N THR A 379 -16.32 0.20 3.31
CA THR A 379 -16.12 1.15 2.20
C THR A 379 -15.36 2.37 2.69
N VAL A 380 -14.72 3.10 1.76
CA VAL A 380 -14.08 4.37 2.12
C VAL A 380 -15.10 5.38 2.65
N ASP A 381 -16.34 5.33 2.13
CA ASP A 381 -17.46 6.12 2.66
C ASP A 381 -17.86 5.68 4.08
N GLY A 382 -17.61 4.42 4.46
CA GLY A 382 -17.77 3.93 5.82
C GLY A 382 -16.81 4.58 6.81
N LEU A 383 -15.53 4.72 6.44
CA LEU A 383 -14.54 5.46 7.24
C LEU A 383 -14.96 6.93 7.41
N ILE A 384 -15.35 7.57 6.30
CA ILE A 384 -15.83 8.96 6.33
C ILE A 384 -17.08 9.06 7.21
N LYS A 385 -18.03 8.14 7.08
CA LYS A 385 -19.25 8.12 7.88
C LYS A 385 -18.96 7.95 9.37
N SER A 386 -18.05 7.06 9.75
CA SER A 386 -17.63 6.87 11.15
C SER A 386 -17.12 8.18 11.77
N LEU A 387 -16.29 8.94 11.03
CA LEU A 387 -15.82 10.26 11.48
C LEU A 387 -16.96 11.27 11.58
N ARG A 388 -17.82 11.34 10.57
CA ARG A 388 -18.89 12.35 10.44
C ARG A 388 -20.00 12.17 11.46
N GLU A 389 -20.47 10.96 11.68
CA GLU A 389 -21.53 10.68 12.67
C GLU A 389 -21.07 10.93 14.11
N ASN A 390 -19.75 10.98 14.33
CA ASN A 390 -19.12 11.33 15.61
C ASN A 390 -18.71 12.82 15.71
N HIS A 391 -19.04 13.65 14.71
CA HIS A 391 -18.62 15.05 14.60
C HIS A 391 -17.10 15.23 14.71
N TYR A 392 -16.36 14.35 14.03
CA TYR A 392 -14.90 14.23 14.13
C TYR A 392 -14.21 14.23 12.76
N ASP A 393 -14.92 14.59 11.69
CA ASP A 393 -14.34 14.76 10.36
C ASP A 393 -13.60 16.11 10.22
N ALA A 394 -12.86 16.27 9.13
CA ALA A 394 -11.98 17.41 8.90
C ALA A 394 -12.70 18.77 8.93
N HIS A 395 -14.00 18.83 8.59
CA HIS A 395 -14.77 20.08 8.57
C HIS A 395 -14.86 20.75 9.95
N HIS A 396 -14.84 19.96 11.03
CA HIS A 396 -14.85 20.46 12.40
C HIS A 396 -13.50 21.06 12.85
N PHE A 397 -12.42 20.85 12.08
CA PHE A 397 -11.06 21.27 12.44
C PHE A 397 -10.45 22.25 11.43
N ARG A 398 -11.29 23.04 10.77
CA ARG A 398 -10.84 24.10 9.86
C ARG A 398 -10.31 25.30 10.64
N LYS A 399 -9.18 25.84 10.20
CA LYS A 399 -8.71 27.15 10.66
C LYS A 399 -9.58 28.26 10.05
N LYS A 400 -9.73 29.39 10.75
CA LYS A 400 -10.45 30.56 10.22
C LYS A 400 -9.83 30.97 8.87
N GLY A 401 -10.67 31.13 7.84
CA GLY A 401 -10.23 31.47 6.48
C GLY A 401 -9.69 30.30 5.64
N HIS A 402 -9.71 29.06 6.15
CA HIS A 402 -9.33 27.87 5.38
C HIS A 402 -10.57 27.06 4.96
N HIS A 403 -10.59 26.60 3.71
CA HIS A 403 -11.64 25.71 3.21
C HIS A 403 -11.50 24.28 3.77
N PHE A 404 -10.27 23.80 3.92
CA PHE A 404 -9.95 22.45 4.38
C PHE A 404 -9.48 22.43 5.84
N GLY A 405 -9.88 21.38 6.55
CA GLY A 405 -9.40 21.07 7.89
C GLY A 405 -8.66 19.74 7.91
N ASN A 406 -8.28 19.27 9.10
CA ASN A 406 -7.62 17.97 9.24
C ASN A 406 -8.11 17.31 10.52
N VAL A 407 -8.57 16.07 10.43
CA VAL A 407 -8.87 15.26 11.62
C VAL A 407 -7.64 15.23 12.52
N PRO A 408 -7.73 15.41 13.85
CA PRO A 408 -6.55 15.61 14.69
C PRO A 408 -5.55 14.47 14.60
N ASN A 409 -6.04 13.22 14.59
CA ASN A 409 -5.24 12.04 14.88
C ASN A 409 -5.61 10.77 14.08
N VAL A 410 -6.27 10.91 12.93
CA VAL A 410 -6.61 9.78 12.04
C VAL A 410 -5.96 9.99 10.67
N TRP A 411 -5.26 8.99 10.16
CA TRP A 411 -4.70 8.95 8.82
C TRP A 411 -5.38 7.86 8.00
N ALA A 412 -5.91 8.24 6.84
CA ALA A 412 -6.37 7.34 5.80
C ALA A 412 -5.16 6.85 5.00
N GLU A 413 -4.83 5.57 5.13
CA GLU A 413 -3.69 4.97 4.45
C GLU A 413 -4.17 4.35 3.12
N LEU A 414 -3.37 4.50 2.06
CA LEU A 414 -3.76 4.18 0.68
C LEU A 414 -3.58 2.70 0.30
N GLY A 415 -2.51 2.04 0.72
CA GLY A 415 -2.20 0.62 0.48
C GLY A 415 -2.73 0.06 -0.84
N SER A 416 -3.35 -1.11 -0.72
CA SER A 416 -4.02 -1.80 -1.82
C SER A 416 -5.26 -1.05 -2.38
N VAL A 417 -5.83 -0.03 -1.71
CA VAL A 417 -6.93 0.76 -2.31
C VAL A 417 -6.42 1.60 -3.46
N TRP A 418 -5.24 2.22 -3.34
CA TRP A 418 -4.67 2.99 -4.45
C TRP A 418 -4.41 2.10 -5.67
N ARG A 419 -3.78 0.95 -5.46
CA ARG A 419 -3.55 -0.03 -6.52
C ARG A 419 -4.85 -0.48 -7.20
N SER A 420 -5.93 -0.63 -6.43
CA SER A 420 -7.23 -1.09 -6.92
C SER A 420 -8.00 -0.06 -7.75
N VAL A 421 -7.66 1.24 -7.65
CA VAL A 421 -8.38 2.31 -8.35
C VAL A 421 -7.52 3.07 -9.37
N MET A 422 -6.19 2.92 -9.34
CA MET A 422 -5.31 3.69 -10.23
C MET A 422 -5.46 3.32 -11.72
N ASP A 423 -6.15 2.24 -12.07
CA ASP A 423 -6.50 1.93 -13.46
C ASP A 423 -7.71 2.73 -13.97
N ASP A 424 -8.35 3.52 -13.11
CA ASP A 424 -9.47 4.41 -13.42
C ASP A 424 -9.22 5.82 -12.86
N PRO A 425 -8.87 6.79 -13.71
CA PRO A 425 -8.54 8.14 -13.23
C PRO A 425 -9.72 8.86 -12.55
N ASP A 426 -10.99 8.50 -12.83
CA ASP A 426 -12.13 9.11 -12.14
C ASP A 426 -12.32 8.54 -10.74
N GLN A 427 -12.16 7.22 -10.57
CA GLN A 427 -12.16 6.62 -9.25
C GLN A 427 -10.99 7.10 -8.39
N ALA A 428 -9.79 7.24 -8.98
CA ALA A 428 -8.64 7.83 -8.31
C ALA A 428 -8.90 9.28 -7.87
N ALA A 429 -9.55 10.10 -8.73
CA ALA A 429 -9.96 11.45 -8.38
C ALA A 429 -10.97 11.46 -7.23
N HIS A 430 -11.95 10.57 -7.25
CA HIS A 430 -12.96 10.49 -6.21
C HIS A 430 -12.40 10.02 -4.87
N LEU A 431 -11.55 8.99 -4.86
CA LEU A 431 -10.84 8.50 -3.68
C LEU A 431 -10.05 9.62 -3.01
N LEU A 432 -9.12 10.24 -3.75
CA LEU A 432 -8.26 11.28 -3.20
C LEU A 432 -9.06 12.52 -2.82
N GLY A 433 -10.00 12.94 -3.67
CA GLY A 433 -10.83 14.12 -3.43
C GLY A 433 -11.65 14.03 -2.14
N LYS A 434 -12.32 12.89 -1.90
CA LYS A 434 -13.12 12.71 -0.67
C LYS A 434 -12.23 12.55 0.56
N LEU A 435 -11.11 11.83 0.49
CA LEU A 435 -10.18 11.74 1.62
C LEU A 435 -9.58 13.10 1.99
N ILE A 436 -9.19 13.92 1.00
CA ILE A 436 -8.71 15.30 1.24
C ILE A 436 -9.79 16.16 1.89
N THR A 437 -11.04 15.99 1.47
CA THR A 437 -12.18 16.78 1.96
C THR A 437 -12.57 16.42 3.40
N TYR A 438 -12.74 15.12 3.68
CA TYR A 438 -13.34 14.66 4.93
C TYR A 438 -12.33 14.17 5.98
N VAL A 439 -11.12 13.75 5.59
CA VAL A 439 -10.05 13.36 6.54
C VAL A 439 -9.00 14.46 6.65
N GLY A 440 -8.65 15.07 5.52
CA GLY A 440 -7.80 16.26 5.43
C GLY A 440 -6.53 16.05 4.61
N PRO A 441 -5.99 17.09 3.95
CA PRO A 441 -4.81 16.99 3.09
C PRO A 441 -3.54 16.52 3.83
N LYS A 442 -3.49 16.66 5.17
CA LYS A 442 -2.37 16.22 6.02
C LYS A 442 -2.58 14.84 6.65
N ARG A 443 -3.64 14.14 6.25
CA ARG A 443 -4.14 12.92 6.89
C ARG A 443 -4.34 11.78 5.92
N ILE A 444 -3.66 11.85 4.78
CA ILE A 444 -3.55 10.73 3.84
C ILE A 444 -2.11 10.24 3.89
N ALA A 445 -1.93 8.95 4.15
CA ALA A 445 -0.63 8.30 4.25
C ALA A 445 -0.40 7.38 3.04
N TRP A 446 0.81 7.45 2.49
CA TRP A 446 1.26 6.50 1.49
C TRP A 446 1.66 5.18 2.15
N GLY A 447 1.10 4.11 1.63
CA GLY A 447 1.61 2.75 1.77
C GLY A 447 1.16 1.99 0.53
N THR A 448 1.84 0.88 0.27
CA THR A 448 1.69 0.19 -1.03
C THR A 448 1.18 -1.22 -0.88
N ASP A 449 1.41 -1.83 0.29
CA ASP A 449 1.22 -3.25 0.51
C ASP A 449 1.99 -4.09 -0.52
N SER A 450 3.11 -3.55 -1.04
CA SER A 450 3.60 -3.91 -2.37
C SER A 450 4.29 -5.24 -2.50
N LEU A 451 4.88 -5.83 -1.45
CA LEU A 451 5.65 -7.07 -1.64
C LEU A 451 4.79 -8.12 -2.35
N TRP A 452 3.51 -8.19 -2.01
CA TRP A 452 2.52 -9.08 -2.61
C TRP A 452 2.29 -8.84 -4.11
N TYR A 453 2.53 -7.61 -4.57
CA TYR A 453 2.28 -7.13 -5.93
C TYR A 453 3.54 -6.88 -6.75
N GLY A 454 4.73 -7.12 -6.18
CA GLY A 454 6.02 -6.79 -6.76
C GLY A 454 6.47 -5.34 -6.46
N SER A 455 7.20 -4.71 -7.38
CA SER A 455 7.69 -3.34 -7.15
C SER A 455 6.55 -2.31 -7.06
N PRO A 456 6.54 -1.42 -6.05
CA PRO A 456 5.58 -0.33 -5.96
C PRO A 456 5.81 0.78 -6.99
N GLN A 457 6.84 0.66 -7.84
CA GLN A 457 7.24 1.74 -8.73
C GLN A 457 6.12 2.21 -9.67
N LYS A 458 5.28 1.29 -10.17
CA LYS A 458 4.13 1.67 -11.01
C LYS A 458 3.09 2.48 -10.22
N GLU A 459 2.88 2.16 -8.95
CA GLU A 459 1.93 2.86 -8.07
C GLU A 459 2.44 4.26 -7.76
N ILE A 460 3.75 4.38 -7.50
CA ILE A 460 4.44 5.66 -7.34
C ILE A 460 4.28 6.52 -8.61
N ILE A 461 4.54 5.95 -9.78
CA ILE A 461 4.42 6.69 -11.06
C ILE A 461 2.97 7.07 -11.34
N ALA A 462 1.99 6.20 -11.03
CA ALA A 462 0.59 6.54 -11.12
C ALA A 462 0.28 7.78 -10.28
N LEU A 463 0.70 7.80 -9.00
CA LEU A 463 0.48 8.96 -8.15
C LEU A 463 1.31 10.16 -8.61
N ARG A 464 2.47 10.02 -9.26
CA ARG A 464 3.21 11.16 -9.85
C ARG A 464 2.47 11.77 -11.04
N ARG A 465 1.90 10.93 -11.91
CA ARG A 465 1.23 11.34 -13.15
C ARG A 465 -0.19 11.85 -12.94
N PHE A 466 -0.88 11.37 -11.91
CA PHE A 466 -2.27 11.69 -11.67
C PHE A 466 -2.52 13.22 -11.56
N GLN A 467 -3.53 13.72 -12.26
CA GLN A 467 -3.97 15.10 -12.21
C GLN A 467 -5.50 15.17 -12.19
N PHE A 468 -6.05 16.08 -11.39
CA PHE A 468 -7.47 16.40 -11.45
C PHE A 468 -7.78 17.20 -12.73
N THR A 469 -8.85 16.83 -13.43
CA THR A 469 -9.43 17.67 -14.49
C THR A 469 -10.01 18.95 -13.88
N GLN A 470 -10.40 19.91 -14.72
CA GLN A 470 -11.08 21.12 -14.23
C GLN A 470 -12.34 20.79 -13.42
N ARG A 471 -13.15 19.84 -13.89
CA ARG A 471 -14.36 19.40 -13.18
C ARG A 471 -14.03 18.73 -11.84
N GLY A 472 -12.95 17.93 -11.77
CA GLY A 472 -12.47 17.35 -10.51
C GLY A 472 -11.99 18.42 -9.51
N LYS A 473 -11.25 19.41 -9.99
CA LYS A 473 -10.80 20.56 -9.18
C LYS A 473 -11.96 21.36 -8.63
N GLU A 474 -12.99 21.61 -9.44
CA GLU A 474 -14.20 22.34 -9.02
C GLU A 474 -15.00 21.55 -7.99
N LEU A 475 -15.26 20.26 -8.26
CA LEU A 475 -16.04 19.39 -7.37
C LEU A 475 -15.44 19.32 -5.96
N TYR A 476 -14.12 19.22 -5.85
CA TYR A 476 -13.42 19.07 -4.57
C TYR A 476 -12.80 20.37 -4.04
N HIS A 477 -13.04 21.51 -4.69
CA HIS A 477 -12.45 22.81 -4.33
C HIS A 477 -10.91 22.81 -4.27
N LEU A 478 -10.27 22.09 -5.19
CA LEU A 478 -8.81 21.95 -5.32
C LEU A 478 -8.32 22.65 -6.58
N PRO A 479 -8.23 24.00 -6.64
CA PRO A 479 -7.90 24.75 -7.87
C PRO A 479 -6.53 24.37 -8.47
N HIS A 480 -5.61 23.84 -7.66
CA HIS A 480 -4.29 23.38 -8.09
C HIS A 480 -4.16 21.85 -8.06
N GLY A 481 -5.25 21.10 -7.87
CA GLY A 481 -5.22 19.65 -7.70
C GLY A 481 -4.25 19.24 -6.60
N LEU A 482 -3.44 18.21 -6.86
CA LEU A 482 -2.42 17.75 -5.91
C LEU A 482 -1.17 18.65 -5.82
N GLU A 483 -1.04 19.65 -6.70
CA GLU A 483 0.03 20.67 -6.66
C GLU A 483 -0.32 21.85 -5.72
N GLY A 484 -1.51 21.81 -5.13
CA GLY A 484 -1.90 22.74 -4.07
C GLY A 484 -1.02 22.58 -2.82
N ASP A 485 -0.93 23.63 -2.04
CA ASP A 485 -0.22 23.65 -0.76
C ASP A 485 -0.95 22.77 0.26
N VAL A 486 -0.27 21.77 0.84
CA VAL A 486 -0.85 20.88 1.86
C VAL A 486 -1.39 21.63 3.09
N GLU A 487 -0.85 22.81 3.40
CA GLU A 487 -1.33 23.66 4.50
C GLU A 487 -2.59 24.46 4.13
N ASN A 488 -2.74 24.79 2.84
CA ASN A 488 -3.92 25.46 2.30
C ASN A 488 -4.13 25.06 0.83
N PRO A 489 -4.88 23.98 0.55
CA PRO A 489 -5.04 23.42 -0.80
C PRO A 489 -5.59 24.38 -1.86
N THR A 490 -6.21 25.49 -1.43
CA THR A 490 -6.72 26.53 -2.33
C THR A 490 -5.61 27.41 -2.94
N ARG A 491 -4.36 27.29 -2.47
CA ARG A 491 -3.20 28.03 -2.95
C ARG A 491 -2.20 27.09 -3.60
N LYS A 492 -1.43 27.59 -4.57
CA LYS A 492 -0.30 26.87 -5.15
C LYS A 492 0.76 26.63 -4.08
N ALA A 493 1.34 25.42 -4.04
CA ALA A 493 2.45 25.14 -3.13
C ALA A 493 3.65 26.06 -3.44
N PRO A 494 4.25 26.71 -2.42
CA PRO A 494 5.42 27.57 -2.64
C PRO A 494 6.70 26.77 -2.92
N HIS A 495 6.70 25.47 -2.62
CA HIS A 495 7.81 24.56 -2.88
C HIS A 495 7.26 23.15 -3.13
N PRO A 496 7.88 22.31 -4.00
CA PRO A 496 7.43 20.94 -4.26
C PRO A 496 7.21 20.11 -2.99
N SER A 497 8.06 20.22 -1.97
CA SER A 497 7.90 19.51 -0.70
C SER A 497 6.61 19.84 0.07
N ARG A 498 5.91 20.91 -0.32
CA ARG A 498 4.65 21.35 0.27
C ARG A 498 3.43 21.03 -0.57
N THR A 499 3.59 20.35 -1.71
CA THR A 499 2.44 19.88 -2.49
C THR A 499 1.67 18.82 -1.72
N ILE A 500 0.36 18.72 -1.94
CA ILE A 500 -0.46 17.62 -1.40
C ILE A 500 0.09 16.28 -1.87
N ARG A 501 0.58 16.19 -3.12
CA ARG A 501 1.20 14.98 -3.67
C ARG A 501 2.39 14.49 -2.82
N ASN A 502 3.37 15.36 -2.56
CA ASN A 502 4.53 15.00 -1.74
C ASN A 502 4.19 14.84 -0.26
N ALA A 503 3.10 15.47 0.19
CA ALA A 503 2.55 15.20 1.50
C ALA A 503 2.03 13.76 1.62
N ILE A 504 1.25 13.29 0.64
CA ILE A 504 0.75 11.92 0.55
C ILE A 504 1.92 10.93 0.52
N PHE A 505 2.89 11.12 -0.39
CA PHE A 505 4.02 10.19 -0.59
C PHE A 505 4.79 9.84 0.67
N GLY A 506 4.82 10.70 1.68
CA GLY A 506 5.45 10.31 2.94
C GLY A 506 5.52 11.38 4.01
N ARG A 507 5.41 12.67 3.67
CA ARG A 507 5.56 13.74 4.69
C ARG A 507 4.39 13.76 5.69
N ASN A 508 3.19 13.31 5.29
CA ASN A 508 2.06 13.15 6.20
C ASN A 508 2.28 12.02 7.21
N ALA A 509 2.73 10.87 6.73
CA ALA A 509 3.10 9.72 7.55
C ALA A 509 4.28 10.04 8.46
N ALA A 510 5.29 10.75 7.96
CA ALA A 510 6.47 11.12 8.75
C ALA A 510 6.09 11.83 10.06
N ARG A 511 5.06 12.70 10.03
CA ARG A 511 4.50 13.33 11.24
C ARG A 511 3.88 12.32 12.21
N ALA A 512 3.19 11.30 11.70
CA ALA A 512 2.61 10.25 12.53
C ALA A 512 3.69 9.40 13.22
N TYR A 513 4.84 9.21 12.58
CA TYR A 513 5.93 8.36 13.08
C TYR A 513 7.07 9.12 13.78
N ASN A 514 6.95 10.43 13.97
CA ASN A 514 8.05 11.30 14.46
C ASN A 514 9.32 11.19 13.59
N PHE A 515 9.15 11.05 12.28
CA PHE A 515 10.22 11.10 11.30
C PHE A 515 10.38 12.54 10.78
N ASP A 516 11.63 13.00 10.71
CA ASP A 516 11.99 14.23 9.99
C ASP A 516 12.32 13.86 8.53
N PRO A 517 11.42 14.17 7.57
CA PRO A 517 11.61 13.78 6.18
C PRO A 517 12.83 14.45 5.54
N ASP A 518 13.12 15.71 5.87
CA ASP A 518 14.20 16.46 5.23
C ASP A 518 15.57 15.98 5.75
N LYS A 519 15.66 15.71 7.06
CA LYS A 519 16.83 15.05 7.65
C LYS A 519 17.05 13.65 7.05
N ARG A 520 15.98 12.85 6.88
CA ARG A 520 16.09 11.52 6.28
C ARG A 520 16.59 11.58 4.84
N VAL A 521 16.02 12.44 4.00
CA VAL A 521 16.45 12.59 2.60
C VAL A 521 17.93 12.94 2.54
N HIS A 522 18.40 13.86 3.39
CA HIS A 522 19.82 14.22 3.43
C HIS A 522 20.73 13.05 3.84
N GLU A 523 20.38 12.31 4.88
CA GLU A 523 21.14 11.12 5.31
C GLU A 523 21.15 10.02 4.24
N ILE A 524 20.03 9.84 3.53
CA ILE A 524 19.82 8.75 2.57
C ILE A 524 20.49 9.05 1.22
N HIS A 525 20.54 10.31 0.80
CA HIS A 525 21.10 10.72 -0.50
C HIS A 525 22.54 10.24 -0.71
N CYS A 526 23.34 10.15 0.37
CA CYS A 526 24.75 9.76 0.33
C CYS A 526 24.99 8.36 0.91
N ASP A 527 23.94 7.56 1.06
CA ASP A 527 24.01 6.30 1.78
C ASP A 527 24.37 5.13 0.84
N ALA A 528 24.85 4.02 1.39
CA ALA A 528 25.42 2.97 0.54
C ALA A 528 24.36 2.22 -0.29
N VAL A 529 23.10 2.20 0.13
CA VAL A 529 21.99 1.66 -0.67
C VAL A 529 21.67 2.61 -1.81
N GLN A 530 21.74 3.93 -1.58
CA GLN A 530 21.57 4.94 -2.62
C GLN A 530 22.69 4.88 -3.64
N HIS A 531 23.94 4.73 -3.19
CA HIS A 531 25.08 4.52 -4.08
C HIS A 531 24.99 3.20 -4.86
N LEU A 532 24.56 2.11 -4.23
CA LEU A 532 24.31 0.84 -4.92
C LEU A 532 23.24 1.01 -6.00
N ARG A 533 22.14 1.71 -5.68
CA ARG A 533 21.09 2.03 -6.64
C ARG A 533 21.68 2.87 -7.77
N ASP A 534 22.23 4.04 -7.48
CA ASP A 534 22.62 5.00 -8.51
C ASP A 534 23.79 4.51 -9.36
N ASN A 535 24.88 4.03 -8.74
CA ASN A 535 26.11 3.68 -9.46
C ASN A 535 26.20 2.20 -9.88
N GLY A 536 25.56 1.31 -9.11
CA GLY A 536 25.61 -0.14 -9.35
C GLY A 536 24.39 -0.68 -10.10
N TYR A 537 23.21 -0.06 -9.90
CA TYR A 537 21.94 -0.54 -10.44
C TYR A 537 21.44 0.29 -11.62
N LEU A 538 21.56 1.63 -11.56
CA LEU A 538 21.16 2.55 -12.64
C LEU A 538 22.29 2.78 -13.66
N ASP A 539 23.50 3.11 -13.18
CA ASP A 539 24.59 3.65 -14.02
C ASP A 539 25.73 2.63 -14.31
N SER A 540 25.52 1.33 -14.11
CA SER A 540 26.59 0.30 -14.21
C SER A 540 27.26 0.24 -15.60
N PRO A 541 28.57 0.51 -15.71
CA PRO A 541 29.33 0.43 -16.97
C PRO A 541 29.60 -1.01 -17.46
N ALA A 542 29.40 -2.00 -16.60
CA ALA A 542 29.66 -3.42 -16.88
C ALA A 542 28.44 -4.18 -17.44
N GLY A 543 27.28 -3.51 -17.54
CA GLY A 543 26.03 -4.15 -17.96
C GLY A 543 25.93 -4.30 -19.47
N GLY A 544 26.31 -5.47 -20.01
CA GLY A 544 25.69 -5.95 -21.25
C GLY A 544 24.17 -5.95 -21.11
N ALA A 545 23.41 -6.14 -22.19
CA ALA A 545 21.93 -6.06 -22.21
C ALA A 545 21.18 -6.88 -21.12
N ARG A 546 21.87 -7.76 -20.38
CA ARG A 546 21.38 -8.48 -19.21
C ARG A 546 21.37 -7.68 -17.91
N GLU A 547 22.21 -6.64 -17.75
CA GLU A 547 22.48 -6.02 -16.46
C GLU A 547 22.29 -4.50 -16.29
N ALA A 548 22.18 -3.71 -17.37
CA ALA A 548 21.82 -2.27 -17.26
C ALA A 548 20.39 -1.96 -17.75
N ALA A 549 19.52 -1.45 -16.86
CA ALA A 549 18.39 -0.53 -17.11
C ALA A 549 17.28 -0.66 -16.03
N PRO A 550 16.78 0.46 -15.47
CA PRO A 550 16.00 0.51 -14.25
C PRO A 550 14.51 0.33 -14.46
N LEU A 551 14.09 -0.90 -14.77
CA LEU A 551 12.70 -1.38 -14.68
C LEU A 551 12.70 -2.92 -14.60
N ARG A 552 13.73 -3.51 -13.97
CA ARG A 552 13.82 -4.96 -13.79
C ARG A 552 12.75 -5.38 -12.80
N THR A 553 11.69 -5.96 -13.38
CA THR A 553 10.50 -6.58 -12.76
C THR A 553 9.37 -5.62 -12.39
N ASN A 554 8.72 -5.05 -13.41
CA ASN A 554 7.30 -4.62 -13.32
C ASN A 554 6.34 -5.83 -13.39
N GLN A 555 6.83 -7.01 -13.01
CA GLN A 555 6.00 -8.20 -13.00
C GLN A 555 5.05 -8.05 -11.81
N ILE A 556 3.76 -8.17 -12.08
CA ILE A 556 2.78 -8.41 -11.03
C ILE A 556 2.71 -9.93 -10.87
N PRO A 557 3.25 -10.47 -9.79
CA PRO A 557 2.94 -11.83 -9.38
C PRO A 557 1.49 -11.85 -8.85
N GLY A 558 0.74 -12.91 -9.13
CA GLY A 558 -0.69 -12.92 -8.80
C GLY A 558 -1.51 -13.89 -9.64
N PRO A 559 -2.45 -14.66 -9.05
CA PRO A 559 -3.48 -15.29 -9.86
C PRO A 559 -4.38 -14.16 -10.38
N ARG A 560 -4.83 -14.26 -11.62
CA ARG A 560 -5.67 -13.26 -12.29
C ARG A 560 -7.13 -13.67 -12.35
N THR A 561 -7.41 -14.92 -11.99
CA THR A 561 -8.78 -15.47 -12.03
C THR A 561 -9.08 -16.33 -10.81
N ARG A 562 -10.37 -16.38 -10.42
CA ARG A 562 -10.87 -17.32 -9.42
C ARG A 562 -10.55 -18.78 -9.77
N ARG A 563 -10.52 -19.12 -11.07
CA ARG A 563 -10.17 -20.47 -11.54
C ARG A 563 -8.71 -20.80 -11.23
N GLU A 564 -7.80 -19.85 -11.38
CA GLU A 564 -6.39 -20.06 -11.02
C GLU A 564 -6.22 -20.25 -9.52
N VAL A 565 -6.92 -19.45 -8.70
CA VAL A 565 -6.96 -19.65 -7.24
C VAL A 565 -7.52 -21.02 -6.87
N LEU A 566 -8.64 -21.42 -7.47
CA LEU A 566 -9.26 -22.72 -7.16
C LEU A 566 -8.41 -23.90 -7.67
N LYS A 567 -7.78 -23.76 -8.83
CA LYS A 567 -6.90 -24.80 -9.39
C LYS A 567 -5.65 -24.99 -8.54
N SER A 568 -5.07 -23.92 -7.99
CA SER A 568 -3.92 -24.03 -7.11
C SER A 568 -4.26 -24.70 -5.77
N LEU A 569 -5.52 -24.61 -5.34
CA LEU A 569 -6.04 -25.33 -4.17
C LEU A 569 -6.27 -26.83 -4.42
N THR A 570 -6.56 -27.26 -5.66
CA THR A 570 -6.89 -28.66 -5.98
C THR A 570 -5.73 -29.49 -6.53
N ASP A 571 -4.73 -28.87 -7.15
CA ASP A 571 -3.62 -29.58 -7.82
C ASP A 571 -2.31 -29.59 -6.99
N SER A 572 -2.39 -29.31 -5.68
CA SER A 572 -1.26 -29.34 -4.74
C SER A 572 -1.10 -30.74 -4.09
N PRO A 573 0.12 -31.19 -3.74
CA PRO A 573 0.35 -32.43 -2.98
C PRO A 573 -0.33 -32.48 -1.60
N TRP A 574 -1.00 -31.40 -1.19
CA TRP A 574 -1.75 -31.27 0.06
C TRP A 574 -3.27 -31.09 -0.14
N SER A 575 -3.80 -31.38 -1.33
CA SER A 575 -5.25 -31.60 -1.49
C SER A 575 -5.66 -32.89 -0.75
N PRO A 576 -6.84 -32.95 -0.10
CA PRO A 576 -7.37 -34.21 0.41
C PRO A 576 -7.51 -35.27 -0.68
#